data_AF-A0A3N1ARJ1-F1
#
_entry.id   AF-A0A3N1ARJ1-F1
#
_cell.length_a   1.000
_cell.length_b   1.000
_cell.length_c   1.000
_cell.angle_alpha   90.00
_cell.angle_beta   90.00
_cell.angle_gamma   90.00
#
_symmetry.space_group_name_H-M   'P 1'
#
loop_
_entity.id
_entity.type
_entity.pdbx_description
1 polymer ?
#
loop_
_entity_poly.entity_id
_entity_poly.type
_entity_poly.pdbx_seq_one_letter_code
_entity_poly.pdbx_strand_id
1 'polypeptide(L)'
;MSTDSSWDDYLTSDTSADAGTTDFAGSSTTLPEPVADAVETHLDQAVADQEWSDWHGDVSDSWTQSADGHLQDAADSVAAGFDPTASLEAADRQYSLAADEAGTASDYAAATDYSVDAAAAEVSAYDSSTSSYDTGSSFDTGFGAE
;
A
#
# COMPACT_ATOMS: atom_id res chain seq x y z
N MET A 1 35.85 -37.34 -44.90
CA MET A 1 36.57 -36.12 -44.49
C MET A 1 35.57 -35.36 -43.62
N SER A 2 35.41 -35.72 -42.34
CA SER A 2 36.34 -35.54 -41.20
C SER A 2 36.57 -34.05 -40.94
N THR A 3 35.75 -33.48 -40.04
CA THR A 3 36.13 -32.94 -38.69
C THR A 3 36.79 -31.55 -38.82
N ASP A 4 36.36 -30.50 -38.13
CA ASP A 4 36.36 -30.27 -36.68
C ASP A 4 35.43 -29.06 -36.38
N SER A 5 34.54 -29.11 -35.40
CA SER A 5 34.80 -28.79 -33.99
C SER A 5 35.41 -27.40 -33.77
N SER A 6 34.59 -26.47 -33.28
CA SER A 6 35.01 -25.43 -32.35
C SER A 6 33.77 -24.97 -31.57
N TRP A 7 33.22 -25.91 -30.80
CA TRP A 7 32.45 -25.62 -29.59
C TRP A 7 33.36 -25.69 -28.35
N ASP A 8 34.68 -25.61 -28.56
CA ASP A 8 35.71 -26.01 -27.59
C ASP A 8 36.54 -24.86 -26.99
N ASP A 9 36.26 -23.58 -27.30
CA ASP A 9 37.15 -22.49 -26.85
C ASP A 9 36.60 -21.58 -25.75
N TYR A 10 35.51 -21.97 -25.06
CA TYR A 10 35.05 -21.23 -23.87
C TYR A 10 34.87 -22.07 -22.61
N LEU A 11 35.30 -23.33 -22.61
CA LEU A 11 35.35 -24.15 -21.40
C LEU A 11 36.63 -25.00 -21.38
N THR A 12 37.72 -24.42 -20.89
CA THR A 12 38.76 -25.08 -20.06
C THR A 12 39.86 -24.05 -19.80
N SER A 13 40.39 -23.83 -18.61
CA SER A 13 40.03 -24.19 -17.25
C SER A 13 40.99 -23.35 -16.41
N ASP A 14 40.47 -22.46 -15.58
CA ASP A 14 41.14 -22.14 -14.32
C ASP A 14 40.11 -22.32 -13.21
N THR A 15 39.83 -23.59 -12.94
CA THR A 15 39.25 -24.03 -11.68
C THR A 15 40.32 -23.86 -10.62
N SER A 16 40.18 -22.85 -9.75
CA SER A 16 40.44 -22.99 -8.30
C SER A 16 40.32 -21.67 -7.53
N ALA A 17 39.11 -21.34 -7.06
CA ALA A 17 38.86 -21.02 -5.66
C ALA A 17 37.35 -20.92 -5.41
N ASP A 18 36.86 -21.92 -4.70
CA ASP A 18 35.65 -21.95 -3.89
C ASP A 18 35.25 -20.60 -3.28
N ALA A 19 34.06 -20.11 -3.65
CA ALA A 19 33.14 -19.35 -2.79
C ALA A 19 31.75 -19.38 -3.43
N GLY A 20 30.97 -20.42 -3.11
CA GLY A 20 29.50 -20.38 -2.99
C GLY A 20 28.66 -19.81 -4.15
N THR A 21 27.91 -20.72 -4.80
CA THR A 21 26.50 -20.56 -5.20
C THR A 21 25.81 -19.30 -4.61
N THR A 22 25.16 -18.44 -5.39
CA THR A 22 23.85 -18.74 -6.01
C THR A 22 23.60 -17.88 -7.25
N ASP A 23 23.21 -18.57 -8.31
CA ASP A 23 22.53 -18.02 -9.48
C ASP A 23 21.21 -17.40 -9.00
N PHE A 24 21.12 -16.08 -8.92
CA PHE A 24 19.86 -15.39 -8.62
C PHE A 24 19.01 -15.31 -9.89
N ALA A 25 18.69 -16.46 -10.48
CA ALA A 25 17.45 -16.62 -11.21
C ALA A 25 16.34 -16.59 -10.14
N GLY A 26 16.06 -15.40 -9.62
CA GLY A 26 15.00 -15.19 -8.64
C GLY A 26 13.70 -15.65 -9.29
N SER A 27 13.22 -16.83 -8.90
CA SER A 27 11.85 -17.26 -9.14
C SER A 27 10.97 -16.06 -8.81
N SER A 28 10.24 -15.57 -9.82
CA SER A 28 9.12 -14.69 -9.57
C SER A 28 8.15 -15.51 -8.74
N THR A 29 8.21 -15.36 -7.41
CA THR A 29 7.29 -16.04 -6.50
C THR A 29 5.95 -15.36 -6.68
N THR A 30 5.24 -15.74 -7.73
CA THR A 30 3.82 -15.40 -7.89
C THR A 30 3.11 -15.96 -6.68
N LEU A 31 2.47 -15.08 -5.90
CA LEU A 31 1.58 -15.49 -4.83
C LEU A 31 0.56 -16.47 -5.40
N PRO A 32 0.24 -17.56 -4.69
CA PRO A 32 -0.79 -18.47 -5.16
C PRO A 32 -2.13 -17.72 -5.22
N GLU A 33 -2.96 -18.07 -6.20
CA GLU A 33 -4.20 -17.38 -6.52
C GLU A 33 -5.12 -17.06 -5.32
N PRO A 34 -5.27 -17.89 -4.25
CA PRO A 34 -6.08 -17.48 -3.10
C PRO A 34 -5.46 -16.34 -2.28
N VAL A 35 -4.13 -16.24 -2.20
CA VAL A 35 -3.44 -15.19 -1.45
C VAL A 35 -3.37 -13.92 -2.29
N ALA A 36 -3.11 -14.06 -3.60
CA ALA A 36 -3.11 -12.93 -4.52
C ALA A 36 -4.47 -12.23 -4.56
N ASP A 37 -5.58 -12.98 -4.64
CA ASP A 37 -6.95 -12.45 -4.67
C ASP A 37 -7.34 -11.75 -3.36
N ALA A 38 -6.92 -12.30 -2.21
CA ALA A 38 -7.14 -11.68 -0.90
C ALA A 38 -6.37 -10.36 -0.76
N VAL A 39 -5.10 -10.33 -1.17
CA VAL A 39 -4.27 -9.12 -1.19
C VAL A 39 -4.87 -8.06 -2.12
N GLU A 40 -5.28 -8.45 -3.33
CA GLU A 40 -5.91 -7.53 -4.29
C GLU A 40 -7.20 -6.94 -3.73
N THR A 41 -8.06 -7.76 -3.11
CA THR A 41 -9.28 -7.30 -2.45
C THR A 41 -9.01 -6.24 -1.38
N HIS A 42 -7.98 -6.45 -0.54
CA HIS A 42 -7.61 -5.49 0.50
C HIS A 42 -7.02 -4.20 -0.08
N LEU A 43 -6.23 -4.29 -1.14
CA LEU A 43 -5.66 -3.11 -1.80
C LEU A 43 -6.74 -2.30 -2.54
N ASP A 44 -7.69 -2.96 -3.19
CA ASP A 44 -8.84 -2.30 -3.83
C ASP A 44 -9.69 -1.57 -2.79
N GLN A 45 -9.91 -2.17 -1.62
CA GLN A 45 -10.59 -1.51 -0.51
C GLN A 45 -9.80 -0.31 0.01
N ALA A 46 -8.48 -0.44 0.17
CA ALA A 46 -7.61 0.67 0.58
C ALA A 46 -7.67 1.84 -0.41
N VAL A 47 -7.67 1.56 -1.71
CA VAL A 47 -7.83 2.60 -2.75
C VAL A 47 -9.18 3.28 -2.61
N ALA A 48 -10.26 2.52 -2.46
CA ALA A 48 -11.60 3.09 -2.28
C ALA A 48 -11.70 3.95 -1.02
N ASP A 49 -11.10 3.51 0.10
CA ASP A 49 -11.07 4.27 1.34
C ASP A 49 -10.26 5.56 1.19
N GLN A 50 -9.11 5.52 0.49
CA GLN A 50 -8.31 6.71 0.21
C GLN A 50 -9.08 7.71 -0.67
N GLU A 51 -9.79 7.24 -1.69
CA GLU A 51 -10.63 8.10 -2.54
C GLU A 51 -11.74 8.79 -1.73
N TRP A 52 -12.36 8.07 -0.79
CA TRP A 52 -13.34 8.67 0.12
C TRP A 52 -12.71 9.67 1.08
N SER A 53 -11.52 9.36 1.61
CA SER A 53 -10.76 10.28 2.46
C SER A 53 -10.47 11.59 1.73
N ASP A 54 -9.95 11.51 0.51
CA ASP A 54 -9.61 12.66 -0.32
C ASP A 54 -10.87 13.49 -0.65
N TRP A 55 -11.98 12.83 -1.02
CA TRP A 55 -13.25 13.50 -1.30
C TRP A 55 -13.77 14.28 -0.09
N HIS A 56 -13.74 13.68 1.10
CA HIS A 56 -14.14 14.36 2.33
C HIS A 56 -13.20 15.52 2.69
N GLY A 57 -11.90 15.38 2.41
CA GLY A 57 -10.93 16.46 2.53
C GLY A 57 -11.27 17.67 1.64
N ASP A 58 -11.55 17.42 0.35
CA ASP A 58 -11.96 18.46 -0.61
C ASP A 58 -13.27 19.15 -0.19
N VAL A 59 -14.24 18.38 0.33
CA VAL A 59 -15.50 18.93 0.84
C VAL A 59 -15.26 19.79 2.09
N SER A 60 -14.39 19.37 3.00
CA SER A 60 -13.97 20.16 4.17
C SER A 60 -13.35 21.50 3.76
N ASP A 61 -12.47 21.49 2.77
CA ASP A 61 -11.82 22.70 2.23
C ASP A 61 -12.85 23.66 1.61
N SER A 62 -13.85 23.13 0.89
CA SER A 62 -14.96 23.92 0.34
C SER A 62 -15.78 24.61 1.43
N TRP A 63 -16.11 23.90 2.51
CA TRP A 63 -16.83 24.49 3.65
C TRP A 63 -15.99 25.54 4.37
N THR A 64 -14.69 25.29 4.56
CA THR A 64 -13.74 26.25 5.13
C THR A 64 -13.68 27.53 4.30
N GLN A 65 -13.58 27.42 2.98
CA GLN A 65 -13.57 28.57 2.08
C GLN A 65 -14.89 29.35 2.11
N SER A 66 -16.02 28.66 2.26
CA SER A 66 -17.33 29.29 2.47
C SER A 66 -17.39 30.05 3.81
N ALA A 67 -16.83 29.47 4.89
CA ALA A 67 -16.74 30.09 6.20
C ALA A 67 -15.91 31.38 6.16
N ASP A 68 -14.75 31.34 5.48
CA ASP A 68 -13.88 32.49 5.29
C ASP A 68 -14.60 33.63 4.53
N GLY A 69 -15.42 33.28 3.54
CA GLY A 69 -16.28 34.24 2.84
C GLY A 69 -17.26 34.94 3.79
N HIS A 70 -17.90 34.20 4.68
CA HIS A 70 -18.78 34.78 5.69
C HIS A 70 -18.04 35.65 6.73
N LEU A 71 -16.79 35.31 7.08
CA LEU A 71 -15.96 36.18 7.92
C LEU A 71 -15.62 37.49 7.22
N GLN A 72 -15.38 37.45 5.90
CA GLN A 72 -15.17 38.66 5.11
C GLN A 72 -16.43 39.52 5.06
N ASP A 73 -17.61 38.93 4.82
CA ASP A 73 -18.89 39.63 4.88
C ASP A 73 -19.15 40.27 6.25
N ALA A 74 -18.77 39.58 7.33
CA ALA A 74 -18.86 40.10 8.70
C ALA A 74 -17.95 41.33 8.87
N ALA A 75 -16.71 41.26 8.39
CA ALA A 75 -15.77 42.37 8.46
C ALA A 75 -16.26 43.59 7.66
N ASP A 76 -16.80 43.37 6.47
CA ASP A 76 -17.36 44.42 5.63
C ASP A 76 -18.62 45.05 6.27
N SER A 77 -19.44 44.24 6.93
CA SER A 77 -20.60 44.72 7.69
C SER A 77 -20.17 45.65 8.83
N VAL A 78 -19.17 45.25 9.61
CA VAL A 78 -18.61 46.10 10.69
C VAL A 78 -18.04 47.40 10.12
N ALA A 79 -17.29 47.34 9.02
CA ALA A 79 -16.72 48.52 8.37
C ALA A 79 -17.80 49.48 7.86
N ALA A 80 -18.94 48.96 7.42
CA ALA A 80 -20.10 49.73 7.02
C ALA A 80 -21.02 50.16 8.19
N GLY A 81 -20.72 49.75 9.43
CA GLY A 81 -21.50 50.08 10.62
C GLY A 81 -22.78 49.24 10.81
N PHE A 82 -22.88 48.10 10.12
CA PHE A 82 -23.95 47.12 10.27
C PHE A 82 -23.58 46.02 11.28
N ASP A 83 -24.59 45.28 11.75
CA ASP A 83 -24.43 44.14 12.67
C ASP A 83 -23.88 42.91 11.93
N PRO A 84 -22.71 42.36 12.31
CA PRO A 84 -22.11 41.20 11.65
C PRO A 84 -22.63 39.83 12.14
N THR A 85 -23.52 39.81 13.14
CA THR A 85 -23.86 38.57 13.88
C THR A 85 -24.29 37.43 12.96
N ALA A 86 -25.17 37.69 11.99
CA ALA A 86 -25.67 36.65 11.09
C ALA A 86 -24.55 36.00 10.24
N SER A 87 -23.57 36.80 9.81
CA SER A 87 -22.42 36.32 9.04
C SER A 87 -21.46 35.51 9.92
N LEU A 88 -21.23 35.95 11.17
CA LEU A 88 -20.42 35.19 12.13
C LEU A 88 -21.05 33.83 12.47
N GLU A 89 -22.37 33.79 12.69
CA GLU A 89 -23.10 32.54 12.92
C GLU A 89 -23.08 31.63 11.69
N ALA A 90 -23.09 32.20 10.48
CA ALA A 90 -22.94 31.42 9.26
C ALA A 90 -21.54 30.83 9.15
N ALA A 91 -20.49 31.62 9.38
CA ALA A 91 -19.10 31.14 9.38
C ALA A 91 -18.88 30.01 10.39
N ASP A 92 -19.39 30.15 11.62
CA ASP A 92 -19.29 29.13 12.66
C ASP A 92 -19.93 27.79 12.24
N ARG A 93 -21.14 27.84 11.65
CA ARG A 93 -21.78 26.63 11.10
C ARG A 93 -20.96 25.99 9.99
N GLN A 94 -20.37 26.79 9.10
CA GLN A 94 -19.56 26.25 8.01
C GLN A 94 -18.25 25.62 8.52
N TYR A 95 -17.57 26.22 9.50
CA TYR A 95 -16.41 25.59 10.12
C TYR A 95 -16.76 24.30 10.87
N SER A 96 -17.94 24.22 11.50
CA SER A 96 -18.41 22.97 12.11
C SER A 96 -18.57 21.87 11.06
N LEU A 97 -19.20 22.19 9.92
CA LEU A 97 -19.34 21.23 8.81
C LEU A 97 -17.97 20.83 8.26
N ALA A 98 -17.06 21.79 8.06
CA ALA A 98 -15.70 21.50 7.63
C ALA A 98 -14.98 20.54 8.58
N ALA A 99 -15.12 20.75 9.90
CA ALA A 99 -14.50 19.89 10.91
C ALA A 99 -15.07 18.46 10.89
N ASP A 100 -16.39 18.31 10.71
CA ASP A 100 -17.04 16.99 10.60
C ASP A 100 -16.54 16.23 9.35
N GLU A 101 -16.41 16.93 8.22
CA GLU A 101 -15.88 16.36 6.97
C GLU A 101 -14.40 15.99 7.11
N ALA A 102 -13.59 16.83 7.75
CA ALA A 102 -12.17 16.53 8.03
C ALA A 102 -12.02 15.33 8.98
N GLY A 103 -12.91 15.19 9.97
CA GLY A 103 -12.97 14.02 10.83
C GLY A 103 -13.27 12.75 10.03
N THR A 104 -14.26 12.81 9.15
CA THR A 104 -14.63 11.69 8.27
C THR A 104 -13.49 11.32 7.32
N ALA A 105 -12.79 12.30 6.76
CA ALA A 105 -11.59 12.07 5.95
C ALA A 105 -10.51 11.31 6.74
N SER A 106 -10.27 11.70 7.99
CA SER A 106 -9.32 11.03 8.87
C SER A 106 -9.73 9.59 9.19
N ASP A 107 -11.02 9.31 9.36
CA ASP A 107 -11.51 7.96 9.62
C ASP A 107 -11.28 7.04 8.41
N TYR A 108 -11.53 7.53 7.19
CA TYR A 108 -11.23 6.80 5.94
C TYR A 108 -9.73 6.62 5.69
N ALA A 109 -8.90 7.60 6.05
CA ALA A 109 -7.44 7.45 6.00
C ALA A 109 -6.97 6.32 6.94
N ALA A 110 -7.52 6.24 8.15
CA ALA A 110 -7.21 5.14 9.07
C ALA A 110 -7.73 3.78 8.56
N ALA A 111 -8.87 3.75 7.85
CA ALA A 111 -9.37 2.54 7.20
C ALA A 111 -8.47 2.08 6.05
N THR A 112 -7.89 3.03 5.30
CA THR A 112 -6.87 2.77 4.26
C THR A 112 -5.67 2.05 4.88
N ASP A 113 -5.11 2.59 5.96
CA ASP A 113 -3.98 1.99 6.68
C ASP A 113 -4.31 0.57 7.16
N TYR A 114 -5.51 0.37 7.71
CA TYR A 114 -5.97 -0.95 8.14
C TYR A 114 -6.03 -1.96 6.97
N SER A 115 -6.56 -1.55 5.83
CA SER A 115 -6.66 -2.39 4.63
C SER A 115 -5.28 -2.73 4.06
N VAL A 116 -4.32 -1.80 4.08
CA VAL A 116 -2.92 -2.05 3.70
C VAL A 116 -2.24 -3.03 4.66
N ASP A 117 -2.44 -2.87 5.97
CA ASP A 117 -1.91 -3.79 6.98
C ASP A 117 -2.52 -5.20 6.83
N ALA A 118 -3.81 -5.29 6.48
CA ALA A 118 -4.47 -6.57 6.20
C ALA A 118 -3.86 -7.26 4.96
N ALA A 119 -3.64 -6.52 3.87
CA ALA A 119 -2.95 -7.04 2.69
C ALA A 119 -1.54 -7.56 3.03
N ALA A 120 -0.78 -6.82 3.83
CA ALA A 120 0.54 -7.24 4.28
C ALA A 120 0.49 -8.50 5.18
N ALA A 121 -0.54 -8.63 6.01
CA ALA A 121 -0.75 -9.80 6.85
C ALA A 121 -1.03 -11.07 6.03
N GLU A 122 -1.80 -10.99 4.94
CA GLU A 122 -2.04 -12.11 4.02
C GLU A 122 -0.73 -12.63 3.40
N VAL A 123 0.13 -11.72 2.94
CA VAL A 123 1.46 -12.09 2.39
C VAL A 123 2.34 -12.73 3.47
N SER A 124 2.38 -12.14 4.67
CA SER A 124 3.19 -12.64 5.78
C SER A 124 2.74 -14.02 6.29
N ALA A 125 1.43 -14.26 6.32
CA ALA A 125 0.86 -15.55 6.67
C ALA A 125 1.25 -16.63 5.65
N TYR A 126 1.23 -16.30 4.36
CA TYR A 126 1.66 -17.20 3.29
C TYR A 126 3.15 -17.58 3.41
N ASP A 127 4.04 -16.59 3.56
CA ASP A 127 5.49 -16.81 3.68
C ASP A 127 5.82 -17.68 4.91
N SER A 128 5.18 -17.39 6.04
CA SER A 128 5.31 -18.18 7.27
C SER A 128 4.85 -19.63 7.09
N SER A 129 3.77 -19.84 6.32
CA SER A 129 3.26 -21.19 6.04
C SER A 129 4.22 -21.97 5.14
N THR A 130 4.75 -21.36 4.08
CA THR A 130 5.65 -22.03 3.12
C THR A 130 7.02 -22.32 3.71
N SER A 131 7.58 -21.41 4.51
CA SER A 131 8.85 -21.63 5.21
C SER A 131 8.79 -22.77 6.23
N SER A 132 7.59 -23.13 6.73
CA SER A 132 7.41 -24.26 7.67
C SER A 132 7.45 -25.64 7.00
N TYR A 133 7.23 -25.72 5.68
CA TYR A 133 7.26 -26.98 4.92
C TYR A 133 8.63 -27.29 4.29
N ASP A 134 9.55 -26.32 4.24
CA ASP A 134 10.88 -26.46 3.60
C ASP A 134 12.01 -26.84 4.58
N THR A 135 11.68 -27.24 5.82
CA THR A 135 12.68 -27.72 6.81
C THR A 135 12.63 -29.23 7.08
N GLY A 136 11.95 -30.02 6.23
CA GLY A 136 11.55 -31.39 6.63
C GLY A 136 11.63 -32.52 5.61
N SER A 137 12.33 -32.41 4.47
CA SER A 137 12.47 -33.56 3.56
C SER A 137 13.88 -33.79 3.02
N SER A 138 14.80 -34.16 3.91
CA SER A 138 15.83 -35.12 3.53
C SER A 138 15.24 -36.53 3.64
N PHE A 139 14.44 -36.93 2.66
CA PHE A 139 14.28 -38.35 2.36
C PHE A 139 15.58 -38.80 1.68
N ASP A 140 16.57 -39.21 2.47
CA ASP A 140 17.69 -40.00 1.93
C ASP A 140 17.36 -41.49 2.09
N THR A 141 17.02 -42.08 0.96
CA THR A 141 16.76 -43.50 0.75
C THR A 141 18.09 -44.27 0.73
N GLY A 142 18.58 -44.68 1.89
CA GLY A 142 19.69 -45.63 2.00
C GLY A 142 19.26 -47.07 1.69
N PHE A 143 19.38 -47.47 0.42
CA PHE A 143 19.33 -48.87 -0.03
C PHE A 143 20.46 -49.69 0.64
N GLY A 144 20.18 -50.95 0.96
CA GLY A 144 21.05 -51.81 1.75
C GLY A 144 22.37 -52.25 1.11
N ALA A 145 23.36 -52.42 1.99
CA ALA A 145 24.37 -53.48 2.10
C ALA A 145 24.86 -53.33 3.56
N GLU A 146 24.91 -54.33 4.43
CA GLU A 146 25.63 -55.62 4.38
C GLU A 146 24.94 -56.67 5.27
#